data_AF-A0A972G7E9-F1
#
_entry.id   AF-A0A972G7E9-F1
#
_cell.length_a   1.000
_cell.length_b   1.000
_cell.length_c   1.000
_cell.angle_alpha   90.00
_cell.angle_beta   90.00
_cell.angle_gamma   90.00
#
_symmetry.space_group_name_H-M   'P 1'
#
loop_
_entity.id
_entity.type
_entity.pdbx_description
1 polymer ?
#
loop_
_entity_poly.entity_id
_entity_poly.type
_entity_poly.pdbx_seq_one_letter_code
_entity_poly.pdbx_strand_id
1 'polypeptide(L)'
;MSLSDIQKRILQELYTCFFIPAEPPTAYGLRELVEVNQQEVWAGTANLYSLLRQMMADKIAFWNAVTQMVDAGFIQGDEYGNYITTAMGALTAEDEDLPPQNLVDHNQSTRICLLCILANAYHEQGFQTSIDIEELSQKTGCNIDVIKPNLVILNQLGHTIPDRGKTKSFHITQTGMQQVTAYQEVERLKAEFKSITKLGPHERGRAFQRIFAQAVEQNGWLQEESTRTHNEEIDIIVYKGREYYIIECKWEKKRVGAEIIRELYGKLSNRIDVRGIVISMSGFTKGAVDQAQECIPNKLILLFGKQDAQNIVDGKLAFEEVLDTKYKEAITKRKITYY
;
A
#
# COMPACT_ATOMS: atom_id res chain seq x y z
N MET A 1 -4.40 29.21 12.83
CA MET A 1 -3.99 27.80 12.71
C MET A 1 -4.81 27.02 13.72
N SER A 2 -5.49 25.96 13.30
CA SER A 2 -6.24 25.11 14.23
C SER A 2 -5.28 24.27 15.09
N LEU A 3 -5.77 23.69 16.18
CA LEU A 3 -4.98 22.79 17.02
C LEU A 3 -4.46 21.59 16.21
N SER A 4 -5.31 21.03 15.33
CA SER A 4 -4.95 19.90 14.46
C SER A 4 -3.86 20.30 13.45
N ASP A 5 -3.93 21.50 12.87
CA ASP A 5 -2.89 21.98 11.95
C ASP A 5 -1.52 22.08 12.65
N ILE A 6 -1.52 22.51 13.92
CA ILE A 6 -0.28 22.58 14.72
C ILE A 6 0.29 21.18 14.95
N GLN A 7 -0.55 20.23 15.36
CA GLN A 7 -0.13 18.85 15.62
C GLN A 7 0.45 18.19 14.37
N LYS A 8 -0.23 18.31 13.23
CA LYS A 8 0.24 17.79 11.93
C LYS A 8 1.60 18.38 11.55
N ARG A 9 1.79 19.69 11.74
CA ARG A 9 3.06 20.34 11.42
C ARG A 9 4.19 19.89 12.34
N ILE A 10 3.92 19.70 13.64
CA ILE A 10 4.90 19.17 14.60
C ILE A 10 5.28 17.72 14.22
N LEU A 11 4.30 16.86 13.90
CA LEU A 11 4.56 15.48 13.49
C LEU A 11 5.40 15.41 12.21
N GLN A 12 5.07 16.22 11.21
CA GLN A 12 5.82 16.29 9.96
C GLN A 12 7.28 16.64 10.21
N GLU A 13 7.54 17.70 10.98
CA GLU A 13 8.90 18.15 11.29
C GLU A 13 9.68 17.06 12.04
N LEU A 14 9.10 16.51 13.11
CA LEU A 14 9.74 15.46 13.91
C LEU A 14 9.99 14.18 13.13
N TYR A 15 9.10 13.80 12.21
CA TYR A 15 9.32 12.67 11.31
C TYR A 15 10.55 12.90 10.42
N THR A 16 10.68 14.09 9.82
CA THR A 16 11.82 14.42 8.96
C THR A 16 13.14 14.52 9.71
N CYS A 17 13.12 14.80 11.02
CA CYS A 17 14.33 14.72 11.85
C CYS A 17 14.64 13.29 12.31
N PHE A 18 13.62 12.45 12.47
CA PHE A 18 13.75 11.05 12.92
C PHE A 18 14.25 10.12 11.81
N PHE A 19 13.87 10.37 10.57
CA PHE A 19 14.33 9.61 9.39
C PHE A 19 15.24 10.44 8.50
N ILE A 20 16.44 9.94 8.25
CA ILE A 20 17.41 10.56 7.35
C ILE A 20 17.13 10.12 5.91
N PRO A 21 17.13 11.03 4.91
CA PRO A 21 17.15 10.64 3.50
C PRO A 21 18.41 9.84 3.15
N ALA A 22 18.24 8.66 2.54
CA ALA A 22 19.35 7.86 2.04
C ALA A 22 18.98 7.15 0.74
N GLU A 23 19.97 6.60 0.04
CA GLU A 23 19.72 5.73 -1.12
C GLU A 23 18.98 4.46 -0.68
N PRO A 24 18.03 3.96 -1.47
CA PRO A 24 17.31 2.72 -1.17
C PRO A 24 18.29 1.56 -0.96
N PRO A 25 17.94 0.58 -0.10
CA PRO A 25 18.78 -0.58 0.13
C PRO A 25 19.05 -1.34 -1.18
N THR A 26 20.25 -1.88 -1.30
CA THR A 26 20.72 -2.52 -2.55
C THR A 26 20.35 -3.99 -2.69
N ALA A 27 19.98 -4.63 -1.58
CA ALA A 27 19.57 -6.03 -1.54
C ALA A 27 18.15 -6.23 -2.11
N TYR A 28 17.86 -7.44 -2.57
CA TYR A 28 16.55 -7.86 -3.11
C TYR A 28 16.00 -7.03 -4.28
N GLY A 29 16.87 -6.40 -5.07
CA GLY A 29 16.45 -5.70 -6.28
C GLY A 29 15.71 -4.37 -6.05
N LEU A 30 15.73 -3.84 -4.82
CA LEU A 30 15.06 -2.59 -4.44
C LEU A 30 15.73 -1.31 -5.01
N ARG A 31 16.79 -1.46 -5.82
CA ARG A 31 17.53 -0.35 -6.45
C ARG A 31 16.75 0.44 -7.50
N GLU A 32 15.63 -0.06 -8.02
CA GLU A 32 14.88 0.61 -9.11
C GLU A 32 13.97 1.77 -8.64
N LEU A 33 14.02 2.18 -7.36
CA LEU A 33 13.18 3.24 -6.83
C LEU A 33 14.01 4.40 -6.25
N VAL A 34 14.03 5.51 -7.01
CA VAL A 34 14.35 6.89 -6.60
C VAL A 34 15.84 7.26 -6.56
N GLU A 35 16.23 8.17 -7.48
CA GLU A 35 17.43 8.99 -7.34
C GLU A 35 17.23 9.98 -6.18
N VAL A 36 17.98 9.81 -5.09
CA VAL A 36 17.96 10.75 -3.96
C VAL A 36 19.06 11.78 -4.15
N ASN A 37 18.67 13.04 -4.35
CA ASN A 37 19.60 14.16 -4.26
C ASN A 37 20.10 14.24 -2.80
N GLN A 38 21.38 13.98 -2.58
CA GLN A 38 22.01 14.04 -1.28
C GLN A 38 21.99 15.49 -0.75
N GLN A 39 21.19 15.74 0.28
CA GLN A 39 21.48 16.75 1.29
C GLN A 39 21.73 16.04 2.60
N GLU A 40 22.89 16.26 3.20
CA GLU A 40 23.24 15.77 4.53
C GLU A 40 22.23 16.31 5.55
N VAL A 41 21.37 15.43 6.06
CA VAL A 41 20.52 15.72 7.22
C VAL A 41 20.91 14.72 8.31
N TRP A 42 21.34 15.23 9.45
CA TRP A 42 21.70 14.44 10.62
C TRP A 42 20.41 13.94 11.29
N ALA A 43 20.34 12.66 11.71
CA ALA A 43 19.26 12.20 12.59
C ALA A 43 19.27 13.08 13.84
N GLY A 44 18.17 13.76 14.10
CA GLY A 44 18.16 14.88 15.03
C GLY A 44 16.88 14.98 15.85
N THR A 45 17.01 15.58 17.02
CA THR A 45 15.86 16.05 17.81
C THR A 45 15.37 17.38 17.24
N ALA A 46 14.06 17.63 17.17
CA ALA A 46 13.58 18.96 16.77
C ALA A 46 13.49 19.90 17.99
N ASN A 47 13.95 21.14 17.79
CA ASN A 47 13.74 22.21 18.77
C ASN A 47 12.36 22.84 18.53
N LEU A 48 11.37 22.46 19.34
CA LEU A 48 9.99 22.94 19.19
C LEU A 48 9.83 24.44 19.45
N TYR A 49 10.76 25.10 20.16
CA TYR A 49 10.73 26.56 20.30
C TYR A 49 11.11 27.26 18.99
N SER A 50 12.06 26.71 18.24
CA SER A 50 12.39 27.19 16.90
C SER A 50 11.21 26.99 15.95
N LEU A 51 10.57 25.81 16.01
CA LEU A 51 9.41 25.50 15.19
C LEU A 51 8.21 26.41 15.51
N LEU A 52 7.92 26.66 16.80
CA LEU A 52 6.91 27.61 17.25
C LEU A 52 7.12 28.99 16.61
N ARG A 53 8.37 29.50 16.60
CA ARG A 53 8.68 30.81 15.99
C ARG A 53 8.49 30.79 14.48
N GLN A 54 8.93 29.73 13.80
CA GLN A 54 8.77 29.57 12.35
C GLN A 54 7.29 29.51 11.92
N MET A 55 6.46 28.81 12.69
CA MET A 55 5.02 28.67 12.42
C MET A 55 4.24 29.96 12.72
N MET A 56 4.84 30.92 13.44
CA MET A 56 4.14 32.10 13.98
C MET A 56 2.86 31.72 14.74
N ALA A 57 2.87 30.58 15.42
CA ALA A 57 1.70 30.05 16.12
C ALA A 57 1.50 30.76 17.48
N ASP A 58 0.25 30.76 17.96
CA ASP A 58 -0.04 31.18 19.32
C ASP A 58 0.66 30.25 20.32
N LYS A 59 1.37 30.83 21.29
CA LYS A 59 2.19 30.08 22.23
C LYS A 59 1.38 29.12 23.10
N ILE A 60 0.20 29.52 23.55
CA ILE A 60 -0.64 28.69 24.43
C ILE A 60 -1.19 27.52 23.63
N ALA A 61 -1.76 27.80 22.45
CA ALA A 61 -2.27 26.77 21.56
C ALA A 61 -1.19 25.74 21.16
N PHE A 62 0.03 26.22 20.87
CA PHE A 62 1.15 25.36 20.51
C PHE A 62 1.55 24.41 21.64
N TRP A 63 1.76 24.91 22.86
CA TRP A 63 2.14 24.04 23.97
C TRP A 63 1.01 23.11 24.42
N ASN A 64 -0.26 23.54 24.28
CA ASN A 64 -1.40 22.63 24.47
C ASN A 64 -1.38 21.49 23.46
N ALA A 65 -1.05 21.76 22.19
CA ALA A 65 -0.90 20.72 21.17
C ALA A 65 0.24 19.76 21.53
N VAL A 66 1.41 20.27 21.95
CA VAL A 66 2.55 19.46 22.40
C VAL A 66 2.16 18.56 23.57
N THR A 67 1.50 19.09 24.60
CA THR A 67 1.04 18.29 25.75
C THR A 67 0.10 17.17 25.31
N GLN A 68 -0.89 17.47 24.45
CA GLN A 68 -1.80 16.44 23.94
C GLN A 68 -1.06 15.36 23.13
N MET A 69 -0.04 15.74 22.35
CA MET A 69 0.76 14.78 21.57
C MET A 69 1.64 13.90 22.46
N VAL A 70 2.18 14.44 23.55
CA VAL A 70 2.92 13.67 24.57
C VAL A 70 1.99 12.69 25.28
N ASP A 71 0.82 13.16 25.71
CA ASP A 71 -0.18 12.34 26.40
C ASP A 71 -0.72 11.22 25.50
N ALA A 72 -0.87 11.49 24.20
CA ALA A 72 -1.22 10.49 23.19
C ALA A 72 -0.06 9.55 22.82
N GLY A 73 1.15 9.81 23.31
CA GLY A 73 2.34 8.99 23.04
C GLY A 73 2.94 9.18 21.65
N PHE A 74 2.58 10.24 20.91
CA PHE A 74 3.11 10.49 19.57
C PHE A 74 4.52 11.07 19.58
N ILE A 75 4.84 11.86 20.60
CA ILE A 75 6.15 12.50 20.74
C ILE A 75 6.64 12.32 22.17
N GLN A 76 7.96 12.39 22.35
CA GLN A 76 8.58 12.38 23.66
C GLN A 76 9.63 13.49 23.73
N GLY A 77 9.66 14.17 24.87
CA GLY A 77 10.65 15.20 25.18
C GLY A 77 11.82 14.62 25.97
N ASP A 78 13.01 15.20 25.77
CA ASP A 78 14.16 14.99 26.64
C ASP A 78 14.25 16.05 27.75
N GLU A 79 15.20 15.87 28.66
CA GLU A 79 15.46 16.77 29.79
C GLU A 79 15.93 18.17 29.36
N TYR A 80 16.35 18.32 28.10
CA TYR A 80 16.88 19.55 27.52
C TYR A 80 15.84 20.32 26.69
N GLY A 81 14.59 19.83 26.64
CA GLY A 81 13.49 20.46 25.93
C GLY A 81 13.50 20.20 24.42
N ASN A 82 14.28 19.23 23.95
CA ASN A 82 14.16 18.72 22.58
C ASN A 82 13.11 17.61 22.53
N TYR A 83 12.54 17.42 21.34
CA TYR A 83 11.53 16.39 21.13
C TYR A 83 11.92 15.47 19.98
N ILE A 84 11.50 14.22 20.09
CA ILE A 84 11.54 13.23 19.01
C ILE A 84 10.15 12.61 18.82
N THR A 85 9.87 12.17 17.60
CA THR A 85 8.71 11.33 17.35
C THR A 85 8.90 9.95 17.95
N THR A 86 7.82 9.32 18.43
CA THR A 86 7.81 7.91 18.79
C THR A 86 7.51 7.06 17.56
N ALA A 87 7.58 5.73 17.69
CA ALA A 87 7.14 4.84 16.62
C ALA A 87 5.66 5.08 16.25
N MET A 88 4.82 5.32 17.25
CA MET A 88 3.40 5.61 17.05
C MET A 88 3.19 6.95 16.34
N GLY A 89 3.93 8.00 16.73
CA GLY A 89 3.86 9.30 16.06
C GLY A 89 4.34 9.24 14.61
N ALA A 90 5.39 8.45 14.33
CA ALA A 90 5.89 8.25 12.98
C ALA A 90 4.87 7.51 12.09
N LEU A 91 4.29 6.42 12.58
CA LEU A 91 3.22 5.69 11.87
C LEU A 91 2.00 6.59 11.61
N THR A 92 1.59 7.35 12.62
CA THR A 92 0.48 8.32 12.48
C THR A 92 0.79 9.38 11.42
N ALA A 93 2.05 9.84 11.33
CA ALA A 93 2.44 10.80 10.31
C ALA A 93 2.38 10.19 8.89
N GLU A 94 2.84 8.94 8.72
CA GLU A 94 2.72 8.20 7.46
C GLU A 94 1.24 8.01 7.07
N ASP A 95 0.38 7.58 8.01
CA ASP A 95 -1.05 7.34 7.77
C ASP A 95 -1.83 8.61 7.40
N GLU A 96 -1.36 9.78 7.84
CA GLU A 96 -1.95 11.08 7.50
C GLU A 96 -1.30 11.77 6.28
N ASP A 97 -0.43 11.08 5.55
CA ASP A 97 0.29 11.58 4.38
C ASP A 97 1.04 12.91 4.65
N LEU A 98 1.58 13.09 5.87
CA LEU A 98 2.24 14.34 6.27
C LEU A 98 3.69 14.46 5.74
N PRO A 99 4.53 13.42 5.79
CA PRO A 99 5.92 13.52 5.36
C PRO A 99 6.09 13.59 3.84
N PRO A 100 7.28 13.98 3.34
CA PRO A 100 7.62 13.85 1.93
C PRO A 100 7.53 12.38 1.45
N GLN A 101 6.81 12.13 0.37
CA GLN A 101 6.55 10.77 -0.13
C GLN A 101 7.84 9.98 -0.40
N ASN A 102 8.86 10.61 -0.98
CA ASN A 102 10.14 9.95 -1.25
C ASN A 102 10.83 9.43 0.01
N LEU A 103 10.66 10.10 1.15
CA LEU A 103 11.19 9.65 2.43
C LEU A 103 10.38 8.47 2.99
N VAL A 104 9.05 8.51 2.85
CA VAL A 104 8.16 7.40 3.22
C VAL A 104 8.50 6.15 2.40
N ASP A 105 8.59 6.27 1.08
CA ASP A 105 8.93 5.18 0.16
C ASP A 105 10.28 4.54 0.51
N HIS A 106 11.28 5.38 0.82
CA HIS A 106 12.60 4.94 1.26
C HIS A 106 12.52 4.13 2.57
N ASN A 107 11.79 4.63 3.57
CA ASN A 107 11.63 3.95 4.85
C ASN A 107 10.86 2.63 4.73
N GLN A 108 9.79 2.62 3.92
CA GLN A 108 9.03 1.39 3.64
C GLN A 108 9.91 0.35 2.94
N SER A 109 10.69 0.76 1.93
CA SER A 109 11.64 -0.12 1.24
C SER A 109 12.72 -0.66 2.18
N THR A 110 13.23 0.18 3.08
CA THR A 110 14.19 -0.22 4.12
C THR A 110 13.58 -1.26 5.07
N ARG A 111 12.35 -1.02 5.56
CA ARG A 111 11.62 -1.97 6.41
C ARG A 111 11.44 -3.33 5.74
N ILE A 112 10.98 -3.37 4.49
CA ILE A 112 10.82 -4.61 3.74
C ILE A 112 12.17 -5.32 3.54
N CYS A 113 13.23 -4.59 3.19
CA CYS A 113 14.57 -5.16 3.04
C CYS A 113 15.05 -5.85 4.32
N LEU A 114 14.92 -5.17 5.46
CA LEU A 114 15.28 -5.72 6.78
C LEU A 114 14.50 -7.00 7.08
N LEU A 115 13.19 -7.01 6.82
CA LEU A 115 12.37 -8.20 7.00
C LEU A 115 12.79 -9.36 6.08
N CYS A 116 13.08 -9.09 4.81
CA CYS A 116 13.57 -10.11 3.88
C CYS A 116 14.90 -10.72 4.34
N ILE A 117 15.84 -9.90 4.84
CA ILE A 117 17.11 -10.37 5.40
C ILE A 117 16.87 -11.29 6.60
N LEU A 118 16.02 -10.87 7.54
CA LEU A 118 15.70 -11.66 8.73
C LEU A 118 14.95 -12.95 8.38
N ALA A 119 14.02 -12.91 7.43
CA ALA A 119 13.27 -14.07 6.95
C ALA A 119 14.20 -15.11 6.30
N ASN A 120 15.17 -14.68 5.50
CA ASN A 120 16.14 -15.58 4.90
C ASN A 120 17.03 -16.25 5.94
N ALA A 121 17.52 -15.49 6.93
CA ALA A 121 18.29 -16.09 8.02
C ALA A 121 17.44 -17.07 8.85
N TYR A 122 16.17 -16.75 9.09
CA TYR A 122 15.23 -17.68 9.74
C TYR A 122 15.08 -18.98 8.96
N HIS A 123 14.94 -18.93 7.63
CA HIS A 123 14.83 -20.13 6.80
C HIS A 123 16.11 -20.97 6.78
N GLU A 124 17.29 -20.31 6.76
CA GLU A 124 18.58 -20.99 6.69
C GLU A 124 19.02 -21.60 8.02
N GLN A 125 18.77 -20.90 9.14
CA GLN A 125 19.38 -21.19 10.44
C GLN A 125 18.33 -21.53 11.53
N GLY A 126 17.05 -21.33 11.24
CA GLY A 126 15.92 -21.69 12.10
C GLY A 126 15.47 -20.59 13.07
N PHE A 127 14.49 -20.93 13.91
CA PHE A 127 13.73 -19.97 14.74
C PHE A 127 14.55 -19.14 15.74
N GLN A 128 15.65 -19.68 16.27
CA GLN A 128 16.47 -18.97 17.26
C GLN A 128 17.42 -17.94 16.62
N THR A 129 17.36 -17.75 15.31
CA THR A 129 18.29 -16.89 14.58
C THR A 129 17.96 -15.43 14.81
N SER A 130 18.97 -14.68 15.24
CA SER A 130 18.97 -13.23 15.38
C SER A 130 20.06 -12.65 14.49
N ILE A 131 19.83 -11.48 13.88
CA ILE A 131 20.89 -10.78 13.14
C ILE A 131 21.27 -9.50 13.87
N ASP A 132 22.57 -9.26 14.04
CA ASP A 132 23.10 -8.04 14.63
C ASP A 132 22.90 -6.82 13.72
N ILE A 133 22.67 -5.64 14.31
CA ILE A 133 22.47 -4.40 13.56
C ILE A 133 23.64 -4.03 12.64
N GLU A 134 24.87 -4.36 13.01
CA GLU A 134 26.06 -4.17 12.15
C GLU A 134 25.99 -5.08 10.92
N GLU A 135 25.53 -6.32 11.08
CA GLU A 135 25.33 -7.25 9.98
C GLU A 135 24.16 -6.83 9.08
N LEU A 136 23.06 -6.31 9.67
CA LEU A 136 21.95 -5.72 8.91
C LEU A 136 22.42 -4.52 8.09
N SER A 137 23.26 -3.65 8.67
CA SER A 137 23.91 -2.53 7.97
C SER A 137 24.71 -3.00 6.77
N GLN A 138 25.57 -4.00 6.95
CA GLN A 138 26.36 -4.58 5.86
C GLN A 138 25.51 -5.20 4.76
N LYS A 139 24.47 -5.96 5.10
CA LYS A 139 23.61 -6.65 4.13
C LYS A 139 22.67 -5.71 3.37
N THR A 140 22.20 -4.64 4.01
CA THR A 140 21.35 -3.62 3.35
C THR A 140 22.16 -2.63 2.52
N GLY A 141 23.40 -2.33 2.96
CA GLY A 141 24.20 -1.21 2.48
C GLY A 141 23.80 0.14 3.08
N CYS A 142 22.89 0.16 4.06
CA CYS A 142 22.40 1.38 4.71
C CYS A 142 23.15 1.66 6.02
N ASN A 143 23.32 2.94 6.37
CA ASN A 143 23.87 3.32 7.68
C ASN A 143 22.94 2.87 8.82
N ILE A 144 23.51 2.52 9.97
CA ILE A 144 22.78 2.20 11.21
C ILE A 144 21.80 3.30 11.60
N ASP A 145 22.12 4.57 11.37
CA ASP A 145 21.23 5.71 11.66
C ASP A 145 19.97 5.71 10.80
N VAL A 146 19.99 5.05 9.62
CA VAL A 146 18.81 4.82 8.76
C VAL A 146 18.05 3.57 9.21
N ILE A 147 18.78 2.52 9.61
CA ILE A 147 18.20 1.22 9.96
C ILE A 147 17.49 1.25 11.32
N LYS A 148 18.09 1.91 12.32
CA LYS A 148 17.63 1.89 13.70
C LYS A 148 16.20 2.46 13.86
N PRO A 149 15.85 3.63 13.28
CA PRO A 149 14.46 4.11 13.27
C PRO A 149 13.49 3.09 12.65
N ASN A 150 13.86 2.49 11.53
CA ASN A 150 13.02 1.51 10.84
C ASN A 150 12.83 0.21 11.65
N LEU A 151 13.85 -0.26 12.37
CA LEU A 151 13.72 -1.40 13.31
C LEU A 151 12.79 -1.07 14.49
N VAL A 152 12.80 0.16 14.98
CA VAL A 152 11.87 0.62 16.03
C VAL A 152 10.43 0.56 15.52
N ILE A 153 10.16 1.01 14.28
CA ILE A 153 8.84 0.87 13.65
C ILE A 153 8.45 -0.60 13.48
N LEU A 154 9.35 -1.45 12.98
CA LEU A 154 9.07 -2.88 12.79
C LEU A 154 8.74 -3.59 14.11
N ASN A 155 9.43 -3.24 15.20
CA ASN A 155 9.13 -3.76 16.52
C ASN A 155 7.76 -3.26 17.03
N GLN A 156 7.43 -1.98 16.81
CA GLN A 156 6.11 -1.43 17.16
C GLN A 156 4.97 -2.12 16.41
N LEU A 157 5.20 -2.49 15.14
CA LEU A 157 4.26 -3.27 14.32
C LEU A 157 4.27 -4.78 14.68
N GLY A 158 5.15 -5.20 15.59
CA GLY A 158 5.29 -6.59 16.00
C GLY A 158 5.91 -7.50 14.93
N HIS A 159 6.56 -6.94 13.90
CA HIS A 159 7.23 -7.68 12.83
C HIS A 159 8.62 -8.21 13.25
N THR A 160 9.27 -7.52 14.18
CA THR A 160 10.57 -7.92 14.73
C THR A 160 10.55 -7.83 16.25
N ILE A 161 11.48 -8.51 16.90
CA ILE A 161 11.73 -8.39 18.34
C ILE A 161 13.24 -8.37 18.62
N PRO A 162 13.72 -7.61 19.61
CA PRO A 162 15.12 -7.65 20.02
C PRO A 162 15.45 -8.98 20.71
N ASP A 163 16.67 -9.49 20.48
CA ASP A 163 17.21 -10.65 21.17
C ASP A 163 17.56 -10.28 22.62
N ARG A 164 17.06 -11.07 23.58
CA ARG A 164 17.27 -10.83 25.03
C ARG A 164 18.70 -11.10 25.49
N GLY A 165 19.41 -12.00 24.82
CA GLY A 165 20.81 -12.33 25.09
C GLY A 165 21.81 -11.49 24.29
N LYS A 166 21.35 -10.86 23.18
CA LYS A 166 22.17 -10.02 22.29
C LYS A 166 21.45 -8.71 21.98
N THR A 167 21.66 -7.69 22.81
CA THR A 167 20.88 -6.44 22.81
C THR A 167 20.93 -5.61 21.51
N LYS A 168 21.81 -5.95 20.57
CA LYS A 168 21.91 -5.32 19.24
C LYS A 168 21.38 -6.20 18.10
N SER A 169 20.86 -7.38 18.42
CA SER A 169 20.37 -8.35 17.46
C SER A 169 18.84 -8.44 17.46
N PHE A 170 18.27 -8.80 16.31
CA PHE A 170 16.83 -8.81 16.08
C PHE A 170 16.39 -10.14 15.48
N HIS A 171 15.23 -10.62 15.91
CA HIS A 171 14.52 -11.74 15.30
C HIS A 171 13.34 -11.23 14.47
N ILE A 172 12.97 -11.98 13.44
CA ILE A 172 11.67 -11.82 12.77
C ILE A 172 10.59 -12.60 13.53
N THR A 173 9.39 -12.04 13.60
CA THR A 173 8.22 -12.70 14.18
C THR A 173 7.39 -13.39 13.11
N GLN A 174 6.37 -14.15 13.51
CA GLN A 174 5.39 -14.71 12.56
C GLN A 174 4.68 -13.61 11.75
N THR A 175 4.31 -12.48 12.39
CA THR A 175 3.71 -11.33 11.70
C THR A 175 4.68 -10.73 10.69
N GLY A 176 5.96 -10.62 11.04
CA GLY A 176 7.00 -10.18 10.10
C GLY A 176 7.15 -11.13 8.91
N MET A 177 7.10 -12.45 9.15
CA MET A 177 7.14 -13.45 8.09
C MET A 177 5.93 -13.32 7.14
N GLN A 178 4.73 -13.12 7.68
CA GLN A 178 3.52 -12.88 6.88
C GLN A 178 3.68 -11.64 6.00
N GLN A 179 4.25 -10.56 6.53
CA GLN A 179 4.51 -9.35 5.76
C GLN A 179 5.50 -9.59 4.61
N VAL A 180 6.54 -10.40 4.82
CA VAL A 180 7.48 -10.79 3.76
C VAL A 180 6.78 -11.61 2.68
N THR A 181 5.96 -12.59 3.07
CA THR A 181 5.21 -13.41 2.11
C THR A 181 4.24 -12.55 1.28
N ALA A 182 3.51 -11.62 1.91
CA ALA A 182 2.62 -10.71 1.21
C ALA A 182 3.38 -9.84 0.18
N TYR A 183 4.52 -9.26 0.58
CA TYR A 183 5.37 -8.50 -0.33
C TYR A 183 5.89 -9.33 -1.51
N GLN A 184 6.38 -10.55 -1.24
CA GLN A 184 6.88 -11.46 -2.26
C GLN A 184 5.79 -11.85 -3.27
N GLU A 185 4.56 -12.03 -2.80
CA GLU A 185 3.43 -12.36 -3.66
C GLU A 185 3.06 -11.19 -4.59
N VAL A 186 3.07 -9.95 -4.09
CA VAL A 186 2.87 -8.75 -4.93
C VAL A 186 3.96 -8.66 -6.01
N GLU A 187 5.23 -8.82 -5.65
CA GLU A 187 6.33 -8.77 -6.63
C GLU A 187 6.26 -9.93 -7.64
N ARG A 188 5.82 -11.11 -7.21
CA ARG A 188 5.56 -12.25 -8.10
C ARG A 188 4.48 -11.91 -9.13
N LEU A 189 3.33 -11.39 -8.67
CA LEU A 189 2.20 -11.02 -9.52
C LEU A 189 2.58 -9.93 -10.52
N LYS A 190 3.32 -8.91 -10.08
CA LYS A 190 3.84 -7.83 -10.93
C LYS A 190 4.79 -8.35 -12.01
N ALA A 191 5.74 -9.21 -11.65
CA ALA A 191 6.66 -9.83 -12.60
C ALA A 191 5.89 -10.70 -13.62
N GLU A 192 4.91 -11.46 -13.14
CA GLU A 192 4.05 -12.30 -13.96
C GLU A 192 3.24 -11.46 -14.95
N PHE A 193 2.60 -10.39 -14.47
CA PHE A 193 1.81 -9.47 -15.27
C PHE A 193 2.62 -8.82 -16.39
N LYS A 194 3.88 -8.47 -16.12
CA LYS A 194 4.81 -7.99 -17.15
C LYS A 194 5.09 -9.06 -18.20
N SER A 195 5.27 -10.31 -17.78
CA SER A 195 5.63 -11.43 -18.67
C SER A 195 4.50 -11.83 -19.63
N ILE A 196 3.23 -11.77 -19.19
CA ILE A 196 2.09 -12.24 -19.99
C ILE A 196 1.82 -11.38 -21.23
N THR A 197 2.39 -10.17 -21.30
CA THR A 197 2.32 -9.30 -22.47
C THR A 197 2.85 -9.95 -23.75
N LYS A 198 3.75 -10.92 -23.62
CA LYS A 198 4.37 -11.68 -24.72
C LYS A 198 3.54 -12.87 -25.19
N LEU A 199 2.48 -13.24 -24.46
CA LEU A 199 1.64 -14.39 -24.78
C LEU A 199 0.65 -14.09 -25.91
N GLY A 200 0.15 -15.15 -26.54
CA GLY A 200 -0.95 -15.06 -27.50
C GLY A 200 -2.25 -14.54 -26.85
N PRO A 201 -3.19 -13.96 -27.62
CA PRO A 201 -4.36 -13.27 -27.07
C PRO A 201 -5.19 -14.08 -26.06
N HIS A 202 -5.48 -15.35 -26.37
CA HIS A 202 -6.27 -16.22 -25.49
C HIS A 202 -5.52 -16.60 -24.20
N GLU A 203 -4.25 -16.94 -24.31
CA GLU A 203 -3.41 -17.28 -23.15
C GLU A 203 -3.21 -16.07 -22.24
N ARG A 204 -2.98 -14.90 -22.84
CA ARG A 204 -2.85 -13.63 -22.12
C ARG A 204 -4.11 -13.28 -21.34
N GLY A 205 -5.29 -13.44 -21.95
CA GLY A 205 -6.57 -13.19 -21.28
C GLY A 205 -6.76 -14.07 -20.04
N ARG A 206 -6.55 -15.38 -20.17
CA ARG A 206 -6.64 -16.31 -19.04
C ARG A 206 -5.61 -16.04 -17.95
N ALA A 207 -4.37 -15.74 -18.34
CA ALA A 207 -3.33 -15.44 -17.38
C ALA A 207 -3.64 -14.13 -16.62
N PHE A 208 -4.17 -13.11 -17.31
CA PHE A 208 -4.59 -11.87 -16.68
C PHE A 208 -5.73 -12.06 -15.68
N GLN A 209 -6.75 -12.83 -16.04
CA GLN A 209 -7.86 -13.17 -15.13
C GLN A 209 -7.32 -13.78 -13.82
N ARG A 210 -6.44 -14.78 -13.91
CA ARG A 210 -5.84 -15.40 -12.73
C ARG A 210 -5.01 -14.42 -11.90
N ILE A 211 -4.14 -13.64 -12.54
CA ILE A 211 -3.28 -12.66 -11.85
C ILE A 211 -4.15 -11.62 -11.13
N PHE A 212 -5.20 -11.12 -11.78
CA PHE A 212 -6.08 -10.13 -11.18
C PHE A 212 -6.87 -10.73 -10.00
N ALA A 213 -7.38 -11.95 -10.13
CA ALA A 213 -8.04 -12.65 -9.03
C ALA A 213 -7.12 -12.80 -7.81
N GLN A 214 -5.87 -13.21 -8.02
CA GLN A 214 -4.86 -13.32 -6.96
C GLN A 214 -4.53 -11.95 -6.34
N ALA A 215 -4.43 -10.89 -7.15
CA ALA A 215 -4.21 -9.54 -6.64
C ALA A 215 -5.37 -9.06 -5.75
N VAL A 216 -6.61 -9.33 -6.15
CA VAL A 216 -7.80 -9.02 -5.33
C VAL A 216 -7.80 -9.84 -4.03
N GLU A 217 -7.39 -11.11 -4.08
CA GLU A 217 -7.25 -11.96 -2.90
C GLU A 217 -6.23 -11.42 -1.89
N GLN A 218 -5.09 -10.91 -2.37
CA GLN A 218 -4.09 -10.24 -1.51
C GLN A 218 -4.64 -8.98 -0.82
N ASN A 219 -5.71 -8.38 -1.35
CA ASN A 219 -6.40 -7.24 -0.75
C ASN A 219 -7.48 -7.65 0.27
N GLY A 220 -7.52 -8.92 0.68
CA GLY A 220 -8.44 -9.43 1.69
C GLY A 220 -9.85 -9.72 1.18
N TRP A 221 -10.01 -9.86 -0.13
CA TRP A 221 -11.24 -10.35 -0.76
C TRP A 221 -11.15 -11.86 -0.97
N LEU A 222 -12.27 -12.57 -0.82
CA LEU A 222 -12.34 -13.98 -1.20
C LEU A 222 -12.69 -14.07 -2.68
N GLN A 223 -12.18 -15.08 -3.36
CA GLN A 223 -12.52 -15.36 -4.76
C GLN A 223 -13.05 -16.78 -4.94
N GLU A 224 -13.95 -16.95 -5.89
CA GLU A 224 -14.36 -18.27 -6.40
C GLU A 224 -13.87 -18.40 -7.84
N GLU A 225 -13.14 -19.49 -8.12
CA GLU A 225 -12.70 -19.80 -9.48
C GLU A 225 -13.90 -20.01 -10.41
N SER A 226 -13.72 -19.65 -11.68
CA SER A 226 -14.74 -19.61 -12.73
C SER A 226 -15.80 -20.70 -12.60
N THR A 227 -17.01 -20.34 -12.16
CA THR A 227 -18.14 -21.26 -12.15
C THR A 227 -18.65 -21.41 -13.58
N ARG A 228 -18.22 -22.48 -14.28
CA ARG A 228 -18.86 -22.89 -15.53
C ARG A 228 -20.16 -23.60 -15.21
N THR A 229 -21.27 -22.89 -15.30
CA THR A 229 -22.57 -23.56 -15.40
C THR A 229 -22.83 -23.95 -16.86
N HIS A 230 -23.80 -24.83 -17.10
CA HIS A 230 -24.11 -25.33 -18.45
C HIS A 230 -24.40 -24.22 -19.48
N ASN A 231 -24.71 -22.99 -19.05
CA ASN A 231 -25.14 -21.88 -19.93
C ASN A 231 -24.41 -20.53 -19.69
N GLU A 232 -23.47 -20.43 -18.75
CA GLU A 232 -22.85 -19.14 -18.37
C GLU A 232 -21.38 -19.33 -17.94
N GLU A 233 -20.45 -18.61 -18.59
CA GLU A 233 -19.05 -18.50 -18.18
C GLU A 233 -18.87 -17.16 -17.45
N ILE A 234 -18.36 -17.23 -16.22
CA ILE A 234 -18.00 -16.07 -15.40
C ILE A 234 -16.48 -16.12 -15.19
N ASP A 235 -15.79 -15.02 -15.48
CA ASP A 235 -14.34 -14.97 -15.32
C ASP A 235 -13.96 -15.02 -13.83
N ILE A 236 -14.45 -14.08 -13.01
CA ILE A 236 -14.10 -14.04 -11.57
C ILE A 236 -15.34 -13.65 -10.76
N ILE A 237 -15.54 -14.34 -9.62
CA ILE A 237 -16.44 -13.89 -8.57
C ILE A 237 -15.58 -13.54 -7.36
N VAL A 238 -15.73 -12.32 -6.84
CA VAL A 238 -15.05 -11.90 -5.61
C VAL A 238 -16.06 -11.40 -4.59
N TYR A 239 -15.76 -11.60 -3.30
CA TYR A 239 -16.63 -11.16 -2.23
C TYR A 239 -15.91 -10.84 -0.92
N LYS A 240 -16.52 -9.96 -0.14
CA LYS A 240 -16.10 -9.60 1.22
C LYS A 240 -17.34 -9.39 2.07
N GLY A 241 -17.56 -10.29 3.04
CA GLY A 241 -18.81 -10.32 3.79
C GLY A 241 -20.01 -10.60 2.89
N ARG A 242 -20.90 -9.61 2.70
CA ARG A 242 -22.11 -9.71 1.85
C ARG A 242 -21.98 -8.99 0.52
N GLU A 243 -20.82 -8.44 0.22
CA GLU A 243 -20.59 -7.69 -1.01
C GLU A 243 -20.05 -8.63 -2.07
N TYR A 244 -20.82 -8.86 -3.14
CA TYR A 244 -20.45 -9.75 -4.24
C TYR A 244 -20.25 -8.95 -5.54
N TYR A 245 -19.15 -9.25 -6.22
CA TYR A 245 -18.84 -8.72 -7.54
C TYR A 245 -18.56 -9.83 -8.54
N ILE A 246 -19.20 -9.75 -9.71
CA ILE A 246 -18.83 -10.51 -10.90
C ILE A 246 -17.92 -9.64 -11.75
N ILE A 247 -16.74 -10.15 -12.07
CA ILE A 247 -15.73 -9.43 -12.83
C ILE A 247 -15.57 -10.09 -14.21
N GLU A 248 -15.55 -9.26 -15.25
CA GLU A 248 -15.22 -9.63 -16.63
C GLU A 248 -13.88 -9.02 -17.03
N CYS A 249 -12.92 -9.84 -17.44
CA CYS A 249 -11.55 -9.41 -17.75
C CYS A 249 -11.30 -9.45 -19.26
N LYS A 250 -11.08 -8.28 -19.89
CA LYS A 250 -10.81 -8.18 -21.33
C LYS A 250 -9.40 -7.63 -21.63
N TRP A 251 -8.60 -8.44 -22.33
CA TRP A 251 -7.28 -8.04 -22.85
C TRP A 251 -7.17 -8.20 -24.36
N GLU A 252 -7.96 -7.40 -25.06
CA GLU A 252 -8.06 -7.39 -26.51
C GLU A 252 -7.35 -6.19 -27.13
N LYS A 253 -7.23 -6.17 -28.46
CA LYS A 253 -6.65 -5.03 -29.19
C LYS A 253 -7.64 -3.87 -29.32
N LYS A 254 -8.93 -4.16 -29.47
CA LYS A 254 -9.99 -3.17 -29.64
C LYS A 254 -10.55 -2.78 -28.27
N ARG A 255 -11.08 -1.57 -28.18
CA ARG A 255 -11.84 -1.09 -27.01
C ARG A 255 -13.08 -1.96 -26.82
N VAL A 256 -13.43 -2.19 -25.56
CA VAL A 256 -14.64 -2.94 -25.18
C VAL A 256 -15.89 -2.13 -25.54
N GLY A 257 -16.82 -2.77 -26.24
CA GLY A 257 -18.09 -2.19 -26.65
C GLY A 257 -19.22 -2.46 -25.64
N ALA A 258 -20.41 -1.93 -25.96
CA ALA A 258 -21.59 -2.05 -25.11
C ALA A 258 -22.14 -3.49 -25.02
N GLU A 259 -21.74 -4.38 -25.94
CA GLU A 259 -22.07 -5.80 -25.93
C GLU A 259 -21.64 -6.48 -24.63
N ILE A 260 -20.41 -6.25 -24.15
CA ILE A 260 -19.89 -6.86 -22.92
C ILE A 260 -20.67 -6.35 -21.69
N ILE A 261 -21.04 -5.07 -21.69
CA ILE A 261 -21.82 -4.48 -20.58
C ILE A 261 -23.21 -5.11 -20.52
N ARG A 262 -23.87 -5.29 -21.67
CA ARG A 262 -25.19 -5.93 -21.75
C ARG A 262 -25.14 -7.40 -21.36
N GLU A 263 -24.09 -8.11 -21.78
CA GLU A 263 -23.86 -9.50 -21.39
C GLU A 263 -23.75 -9.60 -19.87
N LEU A 264 -22.84 -8.85 -19.24
CA LEU A 264 -22.67 -8.83 -17.79
C LEU A 264 -23.95 -8.38 -17.07
N TYR A 265 -24.66 -7.39 -17.58
CA TYR A 265 -25.96 -6.97 -17.03
C TYR A 265 -26.95 -8.14 -16.97
N GLY A 266 -27.01 -8.96 -18.03
CA GLY A 266 -27.82 -10.19 -18.06
C GLY A 266 -27.42 -11.16 -16.95
N LYS A 267 -26.11 -11.39 -16.77
CA LYS A 267 -25.55 -12.22 -15.69
C LYS A 267 -26.00 -11.71 -14.31
N LEU A 268 -25.91 -10.39 -14.09
CA LEU A 268 -26.28 -9.77 -12.81
C LEU A 268 -27.79 -9.78 -12.54
N SER A 269 -28.62 -9.74 -13.59
CA SER A 269 -30.08 -9.64 -13.48
C SER A 269 -30.71 -10.88 -12.86
N ASN A 270 -30.06 -12.04 -12.96
CA ASN A 270 -30.51 -13.29 -12.37
C ASN A 270 -30.05 -13.50 -10.91
N ARG A 271 -29.37 -12.50 -10.31
CA ARG A 271 -28.76 -12.59 -8.97
C ARG A 271 -29.20 -11.42 -8.09
N ILE A 272 -29.41 -11.67 -6.80
CA ILE A 272 -29.80 -10.63 -5.83
C ILE A 272 -28.53 -10.02 -5.22
N ASP A 273 -28.47 -8.70 -5.12
CA ASP A 273 -27.38 -7.92 -4.48
C ASP A 273 -25.95 -8.21 -4.98
N VAL A 274 -25.82 -8.48 -6.28
CA VAL A 274 -24.53 -8.63 -6.97
C VAL A 274 -24.29 -7.45 -7.90
N ARG A 275 -23.05 -6.96 -7.93
CA ARG A 275 -22.57 -5.86 -8.78
C ARG A 275 -21.58 -6.38 -9.81
N GLY A 276 -21.38 -5.62 -10.88
CA GLY A 276 -20.46 -5.97 -11.97
C GLY A 276 -19.21 -5.11 -11.96
N ILE A 277 -18.10 -5.70 -12.40
CA ILE A 277 -16.89 -4.97 -12.80
C ILE A 277 -16.51 -5.46 -14.18
N VAL A 278 -16.22 -4.53 -15.10
CA VAL A 278 -15.55 -4.88 -16.36
C VAL A 278 -14.17 -4.24 -16.34
N ILE A 279 -13.15 -5.06 -16.56
CA ILE A 279 -11.76 -4.62 -16.64
C ILE A 279 -11.31 -4.70 -18.09
N SER A 280 -10.75 -3.60 -18.61
CA SER A 280 -10.29 -3.53 -20.00
C SER A 280 -8.89 -2.95 -20.11
N MET A 281 -7.96 -3.75 -20.65
CA MET A 281 -6.59 -3.32 -20.94
C MET A 281 -6.48 -2.43 -22.19
N SER A 282 -7.54 -2.35 -23.00
CA SER A 282 -7.66 -1.49 -24.19
C SER A 282 -8.61 -0.30 -23.98
N GLY A 283 -9.23 -0.20 -22.81
CA GLY A 283 -10.26 0.78 -22.49
C GLY A 283 -11.64 0.47 -23.09
N PHE A 284 -12.51 1.47 -23.06
CA PHE A 284 -13.93 1.34 -23.40
C PHE A 284 -14.32 2.29 -24.53
N THR A 285 -15.29 1.88 -25.34
CA THR A 285 -15.98 2.79 -26.26
C THR A 285 -16.92 3.71 -25.50
N LYS A 286 -17.27 4.86 -26.09
CA LYS A 286 -18.27 5.77 -25.49
C LYS A 286 -19.59 5.05 -25.22
N GLY A 287 -20.06 4.23 -26.18
CA GLY A 287 -21.29 3.46 -26.01
C GLY A 287 -21.25 2.45 -24.85
N ALA A 288 -20.09 1.89 -24.53
CA ALA A 288 -19.96 1.03 -23.35
C ALA A 288 -20.07 1.81 -22.03
N VAL A 289 -19.47 3.01 -21.97
CA VAL A 289 -19.58 3.89 -20.79
C VAL A 289 -21.02 4.37 -20.61
N ASP A 290 -21.64 4.86 -21.69
CA ASP A 290 -23.04 5.31 -21.70
C ASP A 290 -23.96 4.16 -21.24
N GLN A 291 -23.78 2.95 -21.78
CA GLN A 291 -24.54 1.77 -21.38
C GLN A 291 -24.35 1.41 -19.90
N ALA A 292 -23.13 1.45 -19.37
CA ALA A 292 -22.88 1.15 -17.95
C ALA A 292 -23.53 2.19 -17.03
N GLN A 293 -23.54 3.46 -17.45
CA GLN A 293 -24.17 4.56 -16.72
C GLN A 293 -25.70 4.44 -16.71
N GLU A 294 -26.30 3.99 -17.82
CA GLU A 294 -27.73 3.69 -17.91
C GLU A 294 -28.15 2.51 -17.01
N CYS A 295 -27.25 1.56 -16.75
CA CYS A 295 -27.53 0.39 -15.89
C CYS A 295 -27.63 0.73 -14.39
N ILE A 296 -27.03 1.84 -13.93
CA ILE A 296 -26.90 2.21 -12.50
C ILE A 296 -28.20 2.03 -11.68
N PRO A 297 -29.40 2.45 -12.15
CA PRO A 297 -30.62 2.34 -11.36
C PRO A 297 -31.04 0.90 -11.03
N ASN A 298 -30.59 -0.08 -11.83
CA ASN A 298 -31.00 -1.48 -11.71
C ASN A 298 -29.85 -2.38 -11.26
N LYS A 299 -28.68 -2.26 -11.91
CA LYS A 299 -27.47 -3.04 -11.64
C LYS A 299 -26.24 -2.17 -11.85
N LEU A 300 -25.46 -1.98 -10.79
CA LEU A 300 -24.21 -1.24 -10.87
C LEU A 300 -23.16 -2.09 -11.61
N ILE A 301 -22.59 -1.53 -12.68
CA ILE A 301 -21.44 -2.08 -13.39
C ILE A 301 -20.35 -1.00 -13.40
N LEU A 302 -19.24 -1.26 -12.71
CA LEU A 302 -18.08 -0.37 -12.66
C LEU A 302 -17.09 -0.74 -13.77
N LEU A 303 -16.35 0.26 -14.25
CA LEU A 303 -15.36 0.08 -15.31
C LEU A 303 -13.96 0.34 -14.78
N PHE A 304 -13.07 -0.63 -14.96
CA PHE A 304 -11.67 -0.56 -14.57
C PHE A 304 -10.83 -0.52 -15.84
N GLY A 305 -10.04 0.52 -15.99
CA GLY A 305 -9.13 0.68 -17.11
C GLY A 305 -7.80 -0.02 -16.85
N LYS A 306 -6.85 0.26 -17.75
CA LYS A 306 -5.51 -0.30 -17.67
C LYS A 306 -4.77 0.20 -16.43
N GLN A 307 -4.88 1.49 -16.10
CA GLN A 307 -4.17 2.06 -14.95
C GLN A 307 -4.74 1.53 -13.65
N ASP A 308 -6.06 1.38 -13.56
CA ASP A 308 -6.74 0.76 -12.42
C ASP A 308 -6.16 -0.65 -12.17
N ALA A 309 -6.15 -1.49 -13.21
CA ALA A 309 -5.64 -2.86 -13.12
C ALA A 309 -4.14 -2.92 -12.76
N GLN A 310 -3.34 -2.04 -13.36
CA GLN A 310 -1.91 -1.97 -13.08
C GLN A 310 -1.62 -1.53 -11.64
N ASN A 311 -2.34 -0.53 -11.13
CA ASN A 311 -2.14 -0.06 -9.76
C ASN A 311 -2.46 -1.14 -8.72
N ILE A 312 -3.52 -1.92 -8.96
CA ILE A 312 -3.92 -3.03 -8.07
C ILE A 312 -2.88 -4.15 -8.11
N VAL A 313 -2.44 -4.57 -9.30
CA VAL A 313 -1.46 -5.66 -9.46
C VAL A 313 -0.08 -5.26 -8.96
N ASP A 314 0.32 -4.00 -9.15
CA ASP A 314 1.58 -3.46 -8.64
C ASP A 314 1.56 -3.21 -7.12
N GLY A 315 0.41 -3.38 -6.45
CA GLY A 315 0.23 -3.08 -5.03
C GLY A 315 0.29 -1.58 -4.69
N LYS A 316 0.09 -0.69 -5.67
CA LYS A 316 0.12 0.78 -5.49
C LYS A 316 -1.18 1.34 -4.91
N LEU A 317 -2.31 0.71 -5.22
CA LEU A 317 -3.61 1.04 -4.66
C LEU A 317 -4.30 -0.25 -4.26
N ALA A 318 -4.98 -0.23 -3.12
CA ALA A 318 -5.79 -1.38 -2.73
C ALA A 318 -6.98 -1.54 -3.68
N PHE A 319 -7.43 -2.77 -3.92
CA PHE A 319 -8.63 -3.02 -4.73
C PHE A 319 -9.85 -2.28 -4.15
N GLU A 320 -9.98 -2.26 -2.82
CA GLU A 320 -11.04 -1.54 -2.09
C GLU A 320 -11.01 -0.03 -2.39
N GLU A 321 -9.84 0.59 -2.42
CA GLU A 321 -9.70 2.04 -2.67
C GLU A 321 -10.17 2.43 -4.08
N VAL A 322 -9.79 1.62 -5.08
CA VAL A 322 -10.23 1.79 -6.47
C VAL A 322 -11.74 1.57 -6.58
N LEU A 323 -12.25 0.55 -5.90
CA LEU A 323 -13.66 0.20 -5.86
C LEU A 323 -14.49 1.33 -5.23
N ASP A 324 -14.14 1.78 -4.03
CA ASP A 324 -14.84 2.81 -3.27
C ASP A 324 -14.87 4.14 -4.01
N THR A 325 -13.75 4.52 -4.62
CA THR A 325 -13.65 5.74 -5.42
C THR A 325 -14.68 5.70 -6.54
N LYS A 326 -14.69 4.63 -7.33
CA LYS A 326 -15.60 4.47 -8.48
C LYS A 326 -17.06 4.30 -8.04
N TYR A 327 -17.29 3.55 -6.97
CA TYR A 327 -18.62 3.36 -6.38
C TYR A 327 -19.21 4.70 -5.94
N LYS A 328 -18.44 5.50 -5.20
CA LYS A 328 -18.83 6.84 -4.76
C LYS A 328 -19.17 7.75 -5.94
N GLU A 329 -18.38 7.74 -7.01
CA GLU A 329 -18.69 8.51 -8.21
C GLU A 329 -19.99 8.05 -8.89
N ALA A 330 -20.18 6.74 -9.01
CA ALA A 330 -21.37 6.16 -9.62
C ALA A 330 -22.64 6.48 -8.82
N ILE A 331 -22.60 6.41 -7.49
CA ILE A 331 -23.78 6.67 -6.65
C ILE A 331 -24.07 8.17 -6.51
N THR A 332 -23.05 8.98 -6.24
CA THR A 332 -23.26 10.41 -5.93
C THR A 332 -23.42 11.29 -7.17
N LYS A 333 -22.72 10.96 -8.26
CA LYS A 333 -22.71 11.76 -9.50
C LYS A 333 -23.41 11.06 -10.66
N ARG A 334 -23.86 9.81 -10.50
CA ARG A 334 -24.35 8.95 -11.60
C ARG A 334 -23.38 8.91 -12.77
N LYS A 335 -22.08 8.88 -12.47
CA LYS A 335 -21.02 8.95 -13.48
C LYS A 335 -20.13 7.72 -13.38
N ILE A 336 -19.86 7.10 -14.53
CA ILE A 336 -18.90 6.00 -14.65
C ILE A 336 -17.56 6.53 -15.14
N THR A 337 -16.48 6.17 -14.45
CA THR A 337 -15.10 6.56 -14.77
C THR A 337 -14.18 5.34 -14.79
N TYR A 338 -13.14 5.42 -15.62
CA TYR A 338 -12.08 4.42 -15.73
C TYR A 338 -10.76 5.11 -16.06
N TYR A 339 -9.64 4.54 -15.60
CA TYR A 339 -8.31 5.12 -15.78
C TYR A 339 -7.35 4.13 -16.45
#